data_AF-A0A2V5N372-F1
#
_entry.id   AF-A0A2V5N372-F1
#
_cell.length_a   1.000
_cell.length_b   1.000
_cell.length_c   1.000
_cell.angle_alpha   90.00
_cell.angle_beta   90.00
_cell.angle_gamma   90.00
#
_symmetry.space_group_name_H-M   'P 1'
#
loop_
_entity.id
_entity.type
_entity.pdbx_description
1 polymer ?
#
loop_
_entity_poly.entity_id
_entity_poly.type
_entity_poly.pdbx_seq_one_letter_code
_entity_poly.pdbx_strand_id
1 'polypeptide(L)'
;MARHPIPEGMVRFTHALVEDASLRSWFLSLESLSASLRRAAFRQMAQQMRSDREDPELAAAISALVRPEMYDAILKSVRERCEL
;
A
#
# COMPACT_ATOMS: atom_id res chain seq x y z
N MET A 1 -21.82 15.22 1.76
CA MET A 1 -20.70 14.47 2.38
C MET A 1 -19.76 14.04 1.26
N ALA A 2 -18.56 14.61 1.19
CA ALA A 2 -17.60 14.27 0.14
C ALA A 2 -17.02 12.87 0.40
N ARG A 3 -17.58 11.85 -0.27
CA ARG A 3 -16.89 10.59 -0.53
C ARG A 3 -15.63 10.97 -1.29
N HIS A 4 -14.49 11.10 -0.61
CA HIS A 4 -13.22 11.20 -1.31
C HIS A 4 -13.09 9.90 -2.10
N PRO A 5 -13.03 9.94 -3.44
CA PRO A 5 -12.84 8.74 -4.23
C PRO A 5 -11.54 8.10 -3.77
N ILE A 6 -11.59 6.81 -3.45
CA ILE A 6 -10.37 6.04 -3.19
C ILE A 6 -9.50 6.21 -4.45
N PRO A 7 -8.26 6.72 -4.34
CA PRO A 7 -7.43 6.95 -5.51
C PRO A 7 -7.31 5.68 -6.35
N GLU A 8 -7.39 5.79 -7.67
CA GLU A 8 -7.37 4.64 -8.57
C GLU A 8 -6.11 3.77 -8.38
N GLY A 9 -4.96 4.41 -8.16
CA GLY A 9 -3.72 3.72 -7.77
C GLY A 9 -3.84 2.86 -6.50
N MET A 10 -4.68 3.22 -5.54
CA MET A 10 -4.91 2.41 -4.32
C MET A 10 -5.77 1.18 -4.61
N VAL A 11 -6.75 1.31 -5.51
CA VAL A 11 -7.54 0.16 -5.97
C VAL A 11 -6.63 -0.82 -6.70
N ARG A 12 -5.82 -0.32 -7.64
CA ARG A 12 -4.86 -1.13 -8.41
C ARG A 12 -3.82 -1.81 -7.51
N PHE A 13 -3.28 -1.08 -6.54
CA PHE A 13 -2.35 -1.65 -5.56
C PHE A 13 -3.00 -2.76 -4.72
N THR A 14 -4.21 -2.54 -4.21
CA THR A 14 -4.93 -3.55 -3.42
C THR A 14 -5.25 -4.78 -4.25
N HIS A 15 -5.61 -4.61 -5.52
CA HIS A 15 -5.85 -5.71 -6.45
C HIS A 15 -4.58 -6.54 -6.65
N ALA A 16 -3.44 -5.89 -6.93
CA ALA A 16 -2.16 -6.55 -7.07
C ALA A 16 -1.77 -7.35 -5.82
N LEU A 17 -2.05 -6.81 -4.61
CA LEU A 17 -1.83 -7.53 -3.36
C LEU A 17 -2.72 -8.76 -3.17
N VAL A 18 -3.90 -8.79 -3.78
CA VAL A 18 -4.80 -9.95 -3.68
C VAL A 18 -4.40 -11.02 -4.69
N GLU A 19 -4.02 -10.61 -5.90
CA GLU A 19 -3.68 -11.52 -7.00
C GLU A 19 -2.28 -12.13 -6.90
N ASP A 20 -1.29 -11.37 -6.40
CA ASP A 20 0.08 -11.83 -6.28
C ASP A 20 0.42 -12.25 -4.85
N ALA A 21 0.54 -13.57 -4.62
CA ALA A 21 0.84 -14.13 -3.31
C ALA A 21 2.21 -13.70 -2.75
N SER A 22 3.21 -13.46 -3.61
CA SER A 22 4.54 -13.01 -3.20
C SER A 22 4.49 -11.55 -2.73
N LEU A 23 3.82 -10.70 -3.51
CA LEU A 23 3.60 -9.29 -3.15
C LEU A 23 2.75 -9.18 -1.87
N ARG A 24 1.72 -10.02 -1.73
CA ARG A 24 0.91 -10.12 -0.51
C ARG A 24 1.76 -10.49 0.71
N SER A 25 2.56 -11.54 0.60
CA SER A 25 3.42 -12.02 1.68
C SER A 25 4.41 -10.94 2.11
N TRP A 26 5.03 -10.26 1.14
CA TRP A 26 5.89 -9.11 1.40
C TRP A 26 5.14 -8.01 2.16
N PHE A 27 3.94 -7.61 1.71
CA PHE A 27 3.16 -6.56 2.36
C PHE A 27 2.77 -6.93 3.79
N LEU A 28 2.30 -8.16 4.02
CA LEU A 28 1.95 -8.65 5.35
C LEU A 28 3.17 -8.71 6.29
N SER A 29 4.37 -8.98 5.77
CA SER A 29 5.60 -8.95 6.58
C SER A 29 5.87 -7.58 7.21
N LEU A 30 5.41 -6.49 6.59
CA LEU A 30 5.55 -5.12 7.12
C LEU A 30 4.73 -4.87 8.39
N GLU A 31 3.78 -5.74 8.71
CA GLU A 31 3.03 -5.67 9.97
C GLU A 31 3.93 -5.94 11.18
N SER A 32 4.94 -6.79 11.03
CA SER A 32 5.92 -7.09 12.08
C SER A 32 6.86 -5.91 12.40
N LEU A 33 6.93 -4.91 11.53
CA LEU A 33 7.77 -3.73 11.70
C LEU A 33 7.09 -2.70 12.61
N SER A 34 7.91 -1.93 13.33
CA SER A 34 7.41 -0.75 14.04
C SER A 34 6.79 0.25 13.06
N ALA A 35 5.79 1.01 13.52
CA ALA A 35 5.11 2.00 12.68
C ALA A 35 6.10 3.00 12.04
N SER A 36 7.16 3.39 12.76
CA SER A 36 8.20 4.28 12.26
C SER A 36 9.00 3.66 11.11
N LEU A 37 9.41 2.40 11.24
CA LEU A 37 10.14 1.68 10.18
C LEU A 37 9.27 1.45 8.96
N ARG A 38 8.00 1.05 9.15
CA ARG A 38 7.05 0.87 8.06
C ARG A 38 6.82 2.17 7.27
N ARG A 39 6.66 3.30 7.97
CA ARG A 39 6.54 4.63 7.34
C ARG A 39 7.80 5.04 6.59
N ALA A 40 8.98 4.66 7.08
CA ALA A 40 10.24 4.92 6.38
C ALA A 40 10.32 4.09 5.10
N ALA A 41 9.98 2.79 5.17
CA ALA A 41 9.95 1.90 4.02
C ALA A 41 9.03 2.40 2.91
N PHE A 42 7.79 2.78 3.23
CA PHE A 42 6.86 3.32 2.21
C PHE A 42 7.33 4.65 1.61
N ARG A 43 7.95 5.53 2.40
CA ARG A 43 8.54 6.78 1.88
C ARG A 43 9.69 6.50 0.92
N GLN A 44 10.60 5.62 1.29
CA GLN A 44 11.75 5.26 0.47
C GLN A 44 11.28 4.60 -0.84
N MET A 45 10.33 3.68 -0.77
CA MET A 45 9.77 3.01 -1.94
C MET A 45 9.12 4.00 -2.91
N ALA A 46 8.23 4.87 -2.41
CA ALA A 46 7.60 5.87 -3.26
C ALA A 46 8.60 6.86 -3.88
N GLN A 47 9.68 7.19 -3.16
CA GLN A 47 10.76 8.02 -3.71
C GLN A 47 11.54 7.29 -4.81
N GLN A 48 11.83 6.00 -4.62
CA GLN A 48 12.52 5.18 -5.61
C GLN A 48 11.69 5.07 -6.89
N MET A 49 10.41 4.71 -6.78
CA MET A 49 9.49 4.60 -7.92
C MET A 49 9.40 5.90 -8.74
N ARG A 50 9.36 7.06 -8.07
CA ARG A 50 9.38 8.37 -8.76
C ARG A 50 10.69 8.61 -9.49
N SER A 51 11.81 8.19 -8.90
CA SER A 51 13.15 8.34 -9.49
C SER A 51 13.30 7.46 -10.73
N ASP A 52 12.74 6.26 -10.67
CA ASP A 52 12.76 5.28 -11.76
C ASP A 52 11.68 5.55 -12.83
N ARG A 53 10.89 6.62 -12.66
CA ARG A 53 9.78 7.02 -13.55
C ARG A 53 8.73 5.91 -13.74
N GLU A 54 8.47 5.15 -12.67
CA GLU A 54 7.37 4.20 -12.61
C GLU A 54 5.99 4.90 -12.61
N ASP A 55 4.91 4.12 -12.54
CA ASP A 55 3.53 4.63 -12.53
C ASP A 55 3.36 5.67 -11.39
N PRO A 56 3.07 6.93 -11.72
CA PRO A 56 2.99 8.01 -10.74
C PRO A 56 1.79 7.85 -9.80
N GLU A 57 0.70 7.20 -10.23
CA GLU A 57 -0.45 6.91 -9.39
C GLU A 57 -0.13 5.80 -8.38
N LEU A 58 0.65 4.81 -8.79
CA LEU A 58 1.11 3.76 -7.88
C LEU A 58 2.10 4.33 -6.84
N ALA A 59 3.03 5.19 -7.27
CA ALA A 59 3.93 5.89 -6.34
C ALA A 59 3.16 6.78 -5.34
N ALA A 60 2.07 7.41 -5.78
CA ALA A 60 1.16 8.16 -4.92
C ALA A 60 0.39 7.25 -3.95
N ALA A 61 -0.06 6.09 -4.40
CA ALA A 61 -0.71 5.07 -3.58
C ALA A 61 0.23 4.56 -2.48
N ILE A 62 1.46 4.20 -2.81
CA ILE A 62 2.48 3.79 -1.83
C ILE A 62 2.78 4.93 -0.84
N SER A 63 2.87 6.18 -1.31
CA SER A 63 3.03 7.34 -0.42
C SER A 63 1.88 7.50 0.57
N ALA A 64 0.65 7.15 0.16
CA ALA A 64 -0.52 7.26 1.03
C ALA A 64 -0.47 6.29 2.23
N LEU A 65 0.23 5.15 2.11
CA LEU A 65 0.40 4.14 3.15
C LEU A 65 1.30 4.59 4.31
N VAL A 66 1.98 5.72 4.17
CA VAL A 66 2.68 6.38 5.29
C VAL A 66 1.69 6.80 6.39
N ARG A 67 0.42 7.03 6.02
CA ARG A 67 -0.65 7.30 6.98
C ARG A 67 -1.15 5.98 7.59
N PRO A 68 -1.12 5.81 8.92
CA PRO A 68 -1.53 4.56 9.58
C PRO A 68 -2.94 4.11 9.19
N GLU A 69 -3.90 5.02 9.20
CA GLU A 69 -5.30 4.71 8.87
C GLU A 69 -5.46 4.12 7.47
N MET A 70 -4.62 4.58 6.53
CA MET A 70 -4.64 4.08 5.16
C MET A 70 -4.01 2.68 5.08
N TYR A 71 -2.89 2.48 5.77
CA TYR A 71 -2.27 1.17 5.87
C TYR A 71 -3.23 0.13 6.48
N ASP A 72 -3.88 0.48 7.59
CA ASP A 72 -4.81 -0.41 8.30
C ASP A 72 -6.04 -0.74 7.43
N ALA A 73 -6.56 0.25 6.68
CA ALA A 73 -7.67 0.02 5.75
C ALA A 73 -7.31 -0.93 4.61
N ILE A 74 -6.10 -0.82 4.05
CA ILE A 74 -5.63 -1.73 3.00
C ILE A 74 -5.33 -3.11 3.58
N LEU A 75 -4.69 -3.20 4.74
CA LEU A 75 -4.42 -4.47 5.41
C LEU A 75 -5.71 -5.25 5.68
N LYS A 76 -6.73 -4.58 6.23
CA LYS A 76 -8.06 -5.17 6.42
C LYS A 76 -8.66 -5.64 5.09
N SER A 77 -8.61 -4.78 4.06
CA SER A 77 -9.14 -5.08 2.73
C SER A 77 -8.49 -6.30 2.07
N VAL A 78 -7.18 -6.50 2.26
CA VAL A 78 -6.43 -7.65 1.75
C VAL A 78 -6.80 -8.92 2.51
N ARG A 79 -6.86 -8.86 3.85
CA ARG A 79 -7.28 -10.00 4.69
C ARG A 79 -8.67 -10.51 4.35
N GLU A 80 -9.64 -9.61 4.27
CA GLU A 80 -11.03 -9.94 3.93
C GLU A 80 -11.15 -10.62 2.55
N ARG A 81 -10.36 -10.18 1.56
CA ARG A 81 -10.40 -10.72 0.19
C ARG A 81 -9.61 -12.01 0.02
N CYS A 82 -8.66 -12.29 0.91
CA CYS A 82 -7.81 -13.48 0.84
C CYS A 82 -8.18 -14.54 1.88
N GLU A 83 -9.21 -14.30 2.70
CA GLU A 83 -9.64 -15.16 3.80
C GLU A 83 -8.52 -15.42 4.83
N LEU A 84 -7.69 -14.39 5.08
CA LEU A 84 -6.51 -14.42 6.00
C LEU A 84 -6.80 -13.77 7.36
#